data_AF-A0A519CVS9-F1
#
_entry.id   AF-A0A519CVS9-F1
#
_cell.length_a   1.000
_cell.length_b   1.000
_cell.length_c   1.000
_cell.angle_alpha   90.00
_cell.angle_beta   90.00
_cell.angle_gamma   90.00
#
_symmetry.space_group_name_H-M   'P 1'
#
loop_
_entity.id
_entity.type
_entity.pdbx_description
1 polymer ?
#
loop_
_entity_poly.entity_id
_entity_poly.type
_entity_poly.pdbx_seq_one_letter_code
_entity_poly.pdbx_strand_id
1 'polypeptide(L)'
;MSMTGDGINSSAEDGNSSNGASNENSRILVHCDLDAFFAAVETIHHDLDPTIPLIIGSDPNQGRARGIVSTCNYPARKYGIHSAMPIGEAC
;
A
#
# COMPACT_ATOMS: atom_id res chain seq x y z
N MET A 1 -46.99 58.83 43.68
CA MET A 1 -45.54 59.11 43.52
C MET A 1 -44.86 57.77 43.22
N SER A 2 -43.89 57.78 42.30
CA SER A 2 -43.32 56.64 41.53
C SER A 2 -44.18 56.25 40.30
N MET A 3 -43.95 56.82 39.10
CA MET A 3 -42.85 56.59 38.12
C MET A 3 -42.89 55.16 37.55
N THR A 4 -43.45 54.90 36.34
CA THR A 4 -42.89 54.98 34.95
C THR A 4 -41.72 54.05 34.66
N GLY A 5 -41.80 53.31 33.54
CA GLY A 5 -40.62 52.96 32.76
C GLY A 5 -40.65 51.57 32.14
N ASP A 6 -41.09 51.50 30.89
CA ASP A 6 -40.77 50.43 29.94
C ASP A 6 -39.25 50.25 29.84
N GLY A 7 -38.81 48.99 29.89
CA GLY A 7 -37.40 48.62 29.84
C GLY A 7 -37.24 47.25 29.21
N ILE A 8 -37.25 47.27 27.89
CA ILE A 8 -36.94 46.15 27.01
C ILE A 8 -35.48 45.76 27.28
N ASN A 9 -35.23 44.71 28.05
CA ASN A 9 -33.90 44.11 28.10
C ASN A 9 -33.74 43.23 26.86
N SER A 10 -33.21 43.86 25.81
CA SER A 10 -32.33 43.17 24.89
C SER A 10 -31.12 42.66 25.68
N SER A 11 -30.74 41.41 25.46
CA SER A 11 -29.35 40.96 25.23
C SER A 11 -29.21 39.48 25.56
N ALA A 12 -28.50 38.79 24.65
CA ALA A 12 -27.97 37.44 24.72
C ALA A 12 -28.97 36.29 24.46
N GLU A 13 -29.18 36.04 23.16
CA GLU A 13 -29.16 34.67 22.67
C GLU A 13 -27.88 33.98 23.17
N ASP A 14 -28.00 32.93 23.97
CA ASP A 14 -26.91 31.96 24.21
C ASP A 14 -27.52 30.60 24.55
N GLY A 15 -28.36 30.11 23.63
CA GLY A 15 -28.68 28.70 23.49
C GLY A 15 -27.69 28.07 22.52
N ASN A 16 -26.45 27.86 22.96
CA ASN A 16 -25.35 27.30 22.19
C ASN A 16 -25.81 26.05 21.41
N SER A 17 -25.97 26.21 20.10
CA SER A 17 -26.04 25.13 19.14
C SER A 17 -24.68 24.45 19.09
N SER A 18 -24.50 23.44 19.92
CA SER A 18 -23.44 22.45 19.71
C SER A 18 -24.08 21.07 19.61
N ASN A 19 -24.90 20.86 18.57
CA ASN A 19 -25.09 19.50 18.07
C ASN A 19 -23.75 19.07 17.50
N GLY A 20 -23.00 18.36 18.35
CA GLY A 20 -21.77 17.69 17.99
C GLY A 20 -22.05 16.68 16.89
N ALA A 21 -21.63 17.03 15.68
CA ALA A 21 -21.10 16.04 14.76
C ALA A 21 -19.63 16.40 14.61
N SER A 22 -18.80 15.90 15.53
CA SER A 22 -17.40 15.67 15.19
C SER A 22 -17.45 14.82 13.93
N ASN A 23 -17.09 15.42 12.80
CA ASN A 23 -16.77 14.66 11.62
C ASN A 23 -15.46 13.97 11.99
N GLU A 24 -15.59 12.84 12.68
CA GLU A 24 -14.52 11.87 12.92
C GLU A 24 -13.81 11.75 11.57
N ASN A 25 -12.58 12.28 11.49
CA ASN A 25 -11.81 12.34 10.27
C ASN A 25 -11.71 10.93 9.69
N SER A 26 -12.64 10.58 8.80
CA SER A 26 -12.75 9.26 8.22
C SER A 26 -11.57 9.09 7.26
N ARG A 27 -10.54 8.40 7.74
CA ARG A 27 -9.32 8.15 6.98
C ARG A 27 -9.52 6.94 6.08
N ILE A 28 -9.31 7.13 4.79
CA ILE A 28 -9.26 6.04 3.82
C ILE A 28 -7.79 5.61 3.71
N LEU A 29 -7.50 4.36 4.10
CA LEU A 29 -6.18 3.75 3.94
C LEU A 29 -6.20 2.83 2.71
N VAL A 30 -5.26 3.03 1.79
CA VAL A 30 -5.07 2.16 0.62
C VAL A 30 -3.71 1.50 0.74
N HIS A 31 -3.69 0.18 0.61
CA HIS A 31 -2.48 -0.61 0.44
C HIS A 31 -2.41 -1.09 -1.01
N CYS A 32 -1.26 -0.90 -1.65
CA CYS A 32 -0.99 -1.35 -3.00
C CYS A 32 0.32 -2.14 -2.97
N ASP A 33 0.28 -3.39 -3.42
CA ASP A 33 1.44 -4.26 -3.58
C ASP A 33 1.55 -4.66 -5.05
N LEU A 34 2.79 -4.77 -5.53
CA LEU A 34 3.06 -5.07 -6.94
C LEU A 34 3.43 -6.54 -7.09
N ASP A 35 2.58 -7.24 -7.84
CA ASP A 35 2.70 -8.66 -8.12
C ASP A 35 3.99 -9.01 -8.87
N ALA A 36 4.83 -9.86 -8.26
CA ALA A 36 6.09 -10.33 -8.84
C ALA A 36 6.97 -9.20 -9.42
N PHE A 37 7.02 -8.05 -8.73
CA PHE A 37 7.45 -6.76 -9.24
C PHE A 37 8.66 -6.79 -10.18
N PHE A 38 9.83 -7.27 -9.74
CA PHE A 38 11.02 -7.27 -10.60
C PHE A 38 10.88 -8.18 -11.82
N ALA A 39 10.24 -9.34 -11.70
CA ALA A 39 9.99 -10.21 -12.86
C ALA A 39 8.99 -9.56 -13.83
N ALA A 40 7.98 -8.85 -13.33
CA ALA A 40 7.04 -8.11 -14.17
C ALA A 40 7.72 -6.96 -14.93
N VAL A 41 8.60 -6.21 -14.26
CA VAL A 41 9.41 -5.15 -14.88
C VAL A 41 10.29 -5.73 -16.00
N GLU A 42 11.06 -6.79 -15.72
CA GLU A 42 11.94 -7.42 -16.70
C GLU A 42 11.16 -8.02 -17.88
N THR A 43 10.00 -8.62 -17.61
CA THR A 43 9.12 -9.17 -18.66
C THR A 43 8.70 -8.07 -19.64
N ILE A 44 8.25 -6.92 -19.13
CA ILE A 44 7.83 -5.79 -19.98
C ILE A 44 9.03 -5.11 -20.65
N HIS A 45 10.13 -4.90 -19.92
CA HIS A 45 11.29 -4.17 -20.41
C HIS A 45 12.01 -4.90 -21.54
N HIS A 46 12.01 -6.24 -21.50
CA HIS A 46 12.67 -7.08 -22.50
C HIS A 46 11.71 -7.80 -23.45
N ASP A 47 10.41 -7.47 -23.43
CA ASP A 47 9.37 -8.10 -24.25
C ASP A 47 9.40 -9.64 -24.13
N LEU A 48 9.61 -10.14 -22.90
CA LEU A 48 9.66 -11.57 -22.63
C LEU A 48 8.25 -12.15 -22.67
N ASP A 49 8.13 -13.40 -23.12
CA ASP A 49 6.85 -14.12 -23.06
C ASP A 49 6.45 -14.35 -21.59
N PRO A 50 5.33 -13.76 -21.10
CA PRO A 50 4.92 -13.87 -19.71
C PRO A 50 4.46 -15.28 -19.32
N THR A 51 4.30 -16.19 -20.29
CA THR A 51 3.93 -17.59 -20.06
C THR A 51 5.14 -18.48 -19.78
N ILE A 52 6.34 -18.01 -20.11
CA ILE A 52 7.59 -18.75 -19.89
C ILE A 52 8.09 -18.49 -18.46
N PRO A 53 8.50 -19.53 -17.70
CA PRO A 53 9.10 -19.35 -16.38
C PRO A 53 10.31 -18.41 -16.39
N LEU A 54 10.27 -17.40 -15.53
CA LEU A 54 11.32 -16.40 -15.35
C LEU A 54 11.74 -16.32 -13.89
N ILE A 55 13.05 -16.38 -13.66
CA ILE A 55 13.70 -16.26 -12.35
C ILE A 55 14.69 -15.10 -12.43
N ILE A 56 14.63 -14.21 -11.44
CA ILE A 56 15.60 -13.13 -11.24
C ILE A 56 16.40 -13.45 -9.98
N GLY A 57 17.74 -13.48 -10.08
CA GLY A 57 18.61 -13.83 -8.97
C GLY A 57 20.09 -13.51 -9.24
N SER A 58 20.95 -13.68 -8.23
CA SER A 58 22.38 -13.41 -8.34
C SER A 58 23.17 -14.62 -8.86
N ASP A 59 24.11 -14.40 -9.78
CA ASP A 59 24.97 -15.46 -10.30
C ASP A 59 25.79 -16.15 -9.17
N PRO A 60 25.61 -17.46 -8.93
CA PRO A 60 26.37 -18.20 -7.92
C PRO A 60 27.87 -18.33 -8.24
N ASN A 61 28.29 -18.12 -9.49
CA ASN A 61 29.67 -18.29 -9.94
C ASN A 61 30.46 -16.97 -10.05
N GLN A 62 29.80 -15.81 -9.96
CA GLN A 62 30.44 -14.49 -9.92
C GLN A 62 30.09 -13.64 -8.67
N GLY A 63 29.28 -14.18 -7.74
CA GLY A 63 29.06 -13.63 -6.41
C GLY A 63 29.66 -14.54 -5.34
N ARG A 64 30.46 -14.00 -4.40
CA ARG A 64 31.21 -14.74 -3.34
C ARG A 64 30.36 -15.61 -2.39
N ALA A 65 29.05 -15.73 -2.61
CA ALA A 65 28.10 -16.48 -1.79
C ALA A 65 27.13 -17.28 -2.67
N ARG A 66 26.43 -18.24 -2.06
CA ARG A 66 25.38 -19.04 -2.74
C ARG A 66 24.31 -18.11 -3.32
N GLY A 67 24.20 -18.06 -4.65
CA GLY A 67 23.19 -17.25 -5.33
C GLY A 67 21.77 -17.63 -4.91
N ILE A 68 20.90 -16.63 -4.75
CA ILE A 68 19.49 -16.82 -4.35
C ILE A 68 18.54 -16.22 -5.39
N VAL A 69 17.33 -16.77 -5.44
CA VAL A 69 16.20 -16.21 -6.19
C VAL A 69 15.73 -14.94 -5.49
N SER A 70 15.85 -13.79 -6.16
CA SER A 70 15.29 -12.52 -5.71
C SER A 70 13.77 -12.50 -5.94
N THR A 71 13.35 -12.84 -7.16
CA THR A 71 11.93 -12.94 -7.50
C THR A 71 11.71 -13.90 -8.67
N CYS A 72 10.48 -14.37 -8.86
CA CYS A 72 10.10 -15.17 -10.02
C CYS A 72 8.67 -14.84 -10.46
N ASN A 73 8.36 -15.10 -11.74
CA ASN A 73 7.02 -14.90 -12.28
C ASN A 73 6.06 -16.05 -11.90
N TYR A 74 4.75 -15.85 -12.14
CA TYR A 74 3.73 -16.83 -11.76
C TYR A 74 3.91 -18.22 -12.43
N PRO A 75 4.29 -18.33 -13.72
CA PRO A 75 4.64 -19.63 -14.30
C PRO A 75 5.73 -20.38 -13.52
N ALA A 76 6.79 -19.69 -13.09
CA ALA A 76 7.87 -20.30 -12.30
C ALA A 76 7.39 -20.83 -10.94
N ARG A 77 6.45 -20.14 -10.28
CA ARG A 77 5.88 -20.60 -8.99
C ARG A 77 5.18 -21.96 -9.08
N LYS A 78 4.67 -22.34 -10.26
CA LYS A 78 4.06 -23.66 -10.48
C LYS A 78 5.07 -24.81 -10.34
N TYR A 79 6.36 -24.52 -10.48
CA TYR A 79 7.46 -25.47 -10.27
C TYR A 79 7.97 -25.48 -8.82
N GLY A 80 7.27 -24.80 -7.90
CA GLY A 80 7.70 -24.68 -6.50
C GLY A 80 8.79 -23.63 -6.26
N ILE A 81 9.14 -22.84 -7.27
CA ILE A 81 10.15 -21.79 -7.15
C ILE A 81 9.57 -20.61 -6.36
N HIS A 82 10.34 -20.11 -5.40
CA HIS A 82 9.98 -18.95 -4.59
C HIS A 82 11.21 -18.09 -4.27
N SER A 83 10.97 -16.88 -3.76
CA SER A 83 12.06 -16.00 -3.31
C SER A 83 12.87 -16.65 -2.19
N ALA A 84 14.14 -16.24 -2.09
CA ALA A 84 15.16 -16.79 -1.20
C ALA A 84 15.55 -18.26 -1.44
N MET A 85 14.97 -18.95 -2.43
CA MET A 85 15.42 -20.27 -2.85
C MET A 85 16.85 -20.20 -3.40
N PRO A 86 17.75 -21.15 -3.11
CA PRO A 86 19.06 -21.20 -3.73
C PRO A 86 18.95 -21.40 -5.25
N ILE A 87 19.69 -20.65 -6.05
CA ILE A 87 19.61 -20.75 -7.52
C ILE A 87 19.95 -22.15 -8.03
N GLY A 88 20.94 -22.81 -7.42
CA GLY A 88 21.30 -24.18 -7.81
C GLY A 88 20.21 -25.23 -7.56
N GLU A 89 19.17 -24.92 -6.79
CA GLU A 89 17.99 -25.79 -6.62
C GLU A 89 16.83 -25.36 -7.52
N ALA A 90 16.86 -24.12 -8.04
CA ALA A 90 15.80 -23.52 -8.83
C ALA A 90 15.98 -23.69 -10.35
N CYS A 91 17.20 -24.00 -10.80
CA CYS A 91 17.60 -24.16 -12.20
C CYS A 91 18.02 -25.60 -12.53
#